data_AF-A0A7S3P3V1-F1
#
_entry.id   AF-A0A7S3P3V1-F1
#
_cell.length_a   1.000
_cell.length_b   1.000
_cell.length_c   1.000
_cell.angle_alpha   90.00
_cell.angle_beta   90.00
_cell.angle_gamma   90.00
#
_symmetry.space_group_name_H-M   'P 1'
#
loop_
_entity.id
_entity.type
_entity.pdbx_description
1 polymer ?
#
loop_
_entity_poly.entity_id
_entity_poly.type
_entity_poly.pdbx_seq_one_letter_code
_entity_poly.pdbx_strand_id
1 'polypeptide(L)'
;MIGSAIFVGMFVGALVLSPVSDIYGRRPVHIIGVVVSLIGSIWIYFFPNWTSVLTSLFFKGVGMYTRLSISYLYTLEMFDEERCKPVATIIMSINNSLSSLMALYFIFGGRDATFFLLSSIFILGYSLIFIPLLPESPKFLFSLKKYNATRSTLIRIAEINGVKYEKLPFQEELELHGLAGFKAEEHLQVIEEKDGESKSFLELFTNFKLFTNMC
;
A
#
# COMPACT_ATOMS: atom_id res chain seq x y z
N MET A 1 8.38 -18.26 23.53
CA MET A 1 9.69 -18.23 22.83
C MET A 1 9.55 -18.07 21.32
N ILE A 2 8.66 -18.81 20.65
CA ILE A 2 8.45 -18.67 19.18
C ILE A 2 7.79 -17.33 18.81
N GLY A 3 6.67 -16.98 19.45
CA GLY A 3 5.95 -15.73 19.16
C GLY A 3 6.75 -14.46 19.48
N SER A 4 7.58 -14.49 20.53
CA SER A 4 8.44 -13.36 20.91
C SER A 4 9.44 -12.99 19.82
N ALA A 5 9.99 -13.96 19.09
CA ALA A 5 10.92 -13.68 17.98
C ALA A 5 10.25 -12.89 16.85
N ILE A 6 8.98 -13.19 16.55
CA ILE A 6 8.18 -12.47 15.55
C ILE A 6 7.95 -11.03 16.01
N PHE A 7 7.52 -10.83 17.26
CA PHE A 7 7.25 -9.49 17.80
C PHE A 7 8.51 -8.62 17.86
N VAL A 8 9.65 -9.19 18.23
CA VAL A 8 10.94 -8.49 18.18
C VAL A 8 11.28 -8.09 16.74
N GLY A 9 11.04 -8.98 15.77
CA GLY A 9 11.17 -8.64 14.34
C GLY A 9 10.24 -7.51 13.92
N MET A 10 8.96 -7.57 14.30
CA MET A 10 7.98 -6.51 14.00
C MET A 10 8.40 -5.16 14.58
N PHE A 11 8.91 -5.15 15.81
CA PHE A 11 9.42 -3.94 16.46
C PHE A 11 10.57 -3.32 15.68
N VAL A 12 11.54 -4.12 15.23
CA VAL A 12 12.64 -3.64 14.39
C VAL A 12 12.14 -3.14 13.04
N GLY A 13 11.20 -3.86 12.41
CA GLY A 13 10.56 -3.41 11.17
C GLY A 13 9.83 -2.07 11.32
N ALA A 14 9.21 -1.84 12.47
CA ALA A 14 8.54 -0.59 12.79
C ALA A 14 9.51 0.57 12.95
N LEU A 15 10.60 0.36 13.68
CA LEU A 15 11.58 1.42 13.95
C LEU A 15 12.41 1.78 12.72
N VAL A 16 12.80 0.80 11.91
CA VAL A 16 13.76 1.02 10.82
C VAL A 16 13.04 1.23 9.49
N LEU A 17 12.22 0.28 9.06
CA LEU A 17 11.66 0.29 7.71
C LEU A 17 10.46 1.22 7.58
N SER A 18 9.70 1.47 8.65
CA SER A 18 8.54 2.38 8.57
C SER A 18 8.96 3.83 8.27
N PRO A 19 9.91 4.46 9.00
CA PRO A 19 10.34 5.83 8.69
C PRO A 19 11.08 5.95 7.36
N VAL A 20 11.80 4.90 6.95
CA VAL A 20 12.48 4.85 5.66
C VAL A 20 11.48 4.95 4.50
N SER A 21 10.23 4.51 4.68
CA SER A 21 9.17 4.63 3.67
C SER A 21 8.74 6.08 3.40
N ASP A 22 8.90 6.97 4.38
CA ASP A 22 8.59 8.38 4.21
C ASP A 22 9.66 9.11 3.40
N ILE A 23 10.91 8.63 3.44
CA ILE A 23 12.06 9.23 2.74
C ILE A 23 12.19 8.70 1.30
N TYR A 24 12.18 7.38 1.13
CA TYR A 24 12.46 6.74 -0.16
C TYR A 24 11.21 6.47 -0.99
N GLY A 25 10.03 6.58 -0.37
CA GLY A 25 8.75 6.24 -1.00
C GLY A 25 8.20 4.90 -0.54
N ARG A 26 6.95 4.67 -0.89
CA ARG A 26 6.14 3.57 -0.34
C ARG A 26 6.46 2.30 -1.11
N ARG A 27 6.58 2.38 -2.44
CA ARG A 27 6.86 1.23 -3.31
C ARG A 27 8.21 0.55 -3.02
N PRO A 28 9.37 1.24 -2.99
CA PRO A 28 10.65 0.56 -2.80
C PRO A 28 10.73 -0.12 -1.43
N VAL A 29 10.18 0.51 -0.38
CA VAL A 29 10.19 -0.06 0.95
C VAL A 29 9.20 -1.23 1.09
N HIS A 30 8.08 -1.20 0.36
CA HIS A 30 7.20 -2.35 0.26
C HIS A 30 7.90 -3.57 -0.38
N ILE A 31 8.67 -3.34 -1.45
CA ILE A 31 9.50 -4.38 -2.09
C ILE A 31 10.52 -4.95 -1.08
N ILE A 32 11.23 -4.08 -0.34
CA ILE A 32 12.18 -4.50 0.69
C ILE A 32 11.49 -5.39 1.74
N GLY A 33 10.30 -5.01 2.21
CA GLY A 33 9.52 -5.79 3.17
C GLY A 33 9.12 -7.18 2.64
N VAL A 34 8.77 -7.28 1.36
CA VAL A 34 8.49 -8.57 0.69
C VAL A 34 9.76 -9.41 0.58
N VAL A 35 10.88 -8.83 0.15
CA VAL A 35 12.18 -9.53 0.02
C VAL A 35 12.66 -10.07 1.36
N VAL A 36 12.60 -9.27 2.43
CA VAL A 36 12.98 -9.71 3.78
C VAL A 36 12.08 -10.85 4.27
N SER A 37 10.77 -10.78 3.99
CA SER A 37 9.83 -11.86 4.30
C SER A 37 10.14 -13.14 3.50
N LEU A 38 10.49 -13.00 2.22
CA LEU A 38 10.86 -14.12 1.34
C LEU A 38 12.11 -14.83 1.84
N ILE A 39 13.15 -14.09 2.19
CA ILE A 39 14.38 -14.64 2.74
C ILE A 39 14.08 -15.48 3.98
N GLY A 40 13.26 -14.94 4.90
CA GLY A 40 12.84 -15.69 6.09
C GLY A 40 12.06 -16.97 5.76
N SER A 41 11.14 -16.93 4.78
CA SER A 41 10.38 -18.12 4.36
C SER A 41 11.22 -19.17 3.63
N ILE A 42 12.23 -18.76 2.85
CA ILE A 42 13.15 -19.66 2.17
C ILE A 42 14.13 -20.28 3.17
N TRP A 43 14.61 -19.49 4.14
CA TRP A 43 15.58 -19.94 5.14
C TRP A 43 15.07 -21.11 5.98
N ILE A 44 13.83 -21.01 6.46
CA ILE A 44 13.19 -22.10 7.23
C ILE A 44 12.93 -23.35 6.41
N TYR A 45 12.73 -23.21 5.08
CA TYR A 45 12.51 -24.34 4.19
C TYR A 45 13.77 -25.20 4.02
N PHE A 46 14.94 -24.56 3.85
CA PHE A 46 16.22 -25.28 3.69
C PHE A 46 16.81 -25.77 5.01
N PHE A 47 16.61 -25.02 6.11
CA PHE A 47 17.25 -25.31 7.39
C PHE A 47 16.21 -25.49 8.51
N PRO A 48 15.63 -26.69 8.67
CA PRO A 48 14.63 -26.98 9.71
C PRO A 48 15.27 -27.21 11.09
N ASN A 49 16.12 -26.29 11.55
CA ASN A 49 16.73 -26.30 12.88
C ASN A 49 16.05 -25.30 13.82
N TRP A 50 16.01 -25.58 15.13
CA TRP A 50 15.37 -24.69 16.12
C TRP A 50 15.84 -23.23 16.05
N THR A 51 17.15 -23.01 15.92
CA THR A 51 17.74 -21.68 15.78
C THR A 51 17.35 -21.03 14.45
N SER A 52 17.37 -21.79 13.35
CA SER A 52 16.94 -21.33 12.03
C SER A 52 15.46 -20.94 11.98
N VAL A 53 14.59 -21.63 12.73
CA VAL A 53 13.18 -21.26 12.86
C VAL A 53 13.06 -19.89 13.54
N LEU A 54 13.79 -19.65 14.63
CA LEU A 54 13.75 -18.37 15.34
C LEU A 54 14.27 -17.21 14.48
N THR A 55 15.38 -17.39 13.77
CA THR A 55 15.93 -16.35 12.88
C THR A 55 14.98 -16.07 11.71
N SER A 56 14.40 -17.11 11.11
CA SER A 56 13.42 -16.97 10.04
C SER A 56 12.18 -16.20 10.48
N LEU A 57 11.68 -16.48 11.70
CA LEU A 57 10.54 -15.77 12.28
C LEU A 57 10.85 -14.30 12.58
N PHE A 58 12.08 -13.99 12.99
CA PHE A 58 12.53 -12.61 13.13
C PHE A 58 12.45 -11.86 11.79
N PHE A 59 13.06 -12.39 10.73
CA PHE A 59 13.00 -11.77 9.39
C PHE A 59 11.56 -11.67 8.86
N LYS A 60 10.76 -12.73 9.02
CA LYS A 60 9.34 -12.69 8.65
C LYS A 60 8.57 -11.64 9.44
N GLY A 61 8.87 -11.45 10.73
CA GLY A 61 8.28 -10.40 11.57
C GLY A 61 8.60 -8.99 11.08
N VAL A 62 9.87 -8.73 10.74
CA VAL A 62 10.31 -7.45 10.15
C VAL A 62 9.51 -7.16 8.89
N GLY A 63 9.53 -8.08 7.93
CA GLY A 63 8.85 -7.88 6.65
C GLY A 63 7.32 -7.89 6.75
N MET A 64 6.73 -8.59 7.73
CA MET A 64 5.29 -8.56 7.99
C MET A 64 4.83 -7.17 8.45
N TYR A 65 5.49 -6.57 9.45
CA TYR A 65 5.11 -5.25 9.94
C TYR A 65 5.27 -4.18 8.84
N THR A 66 6.42 -4.17 8.15
CA THR A 66 6.69 -3.21 7.07
C THR A 66 5.62 -3.26 5.98
N ARG A 67 5.21 -4.46 5.55
CA ARG A 67 4.16 -4.59 4.53
C ARG A 67 2.80 -4.10 5.02
N LEU A 68 2.42 -4.41 6.26
CA LEU A 68 1.15 -3.96 6.84
C LEU A 68 1.11 -2.44 6.96
N SER A 69 2.15 -1.82 7.55
CA SER A 69 2.23 -0.37 7.74
C SER A 69 2.18 0.37 6.40
N ILE A 70 3.01 -0.04 5.43
CA ILE A 70 3.09 0.64 4.13
C ILE A 70 1.81 0.43 3.32
N SER A 71 1.23 -0.78 3.34
CA SER A 71 -0.03 -1.02 2.64
C SER A 71 -1.15 -0.12 3.18
N TYR A 72 -1.20 0.08 4.49
CA TYR A 72 -2.17 0.98 5.12
C TYR A 72 -1.97 2.42 4.66
N LEU A 73 -0.74 2.92 4.77
CA LEU A 73 -0.38 4.28 4.38
C LEU A 73 -0.64 4.52 2.89
N TYR A 74 -0.29 3.55 2.05
CA TYR A 74 -0.53 3.61 0.61
C TYR A 74 -2.02 3.72 0.29
N THR A 75 -2.90 3.00 1.00
CA THR A 75 -4.36 3.17 0.87
C THR A 75 -4.81 4.56 1.34
N LEU A 76 -4.26 5.10 2.42
CA LEU A 76 -4.61 6.46 2.87
C LEU A 76 -4.20 7.57 1.89
N GLU A 77 -3.14 7.33 1.12
CA GLU A 77 -2.64 8.31 0.16
C GLU A 77 -3.28 8.19 -1.22
N MET A 78 -3.75 6.99 -1.59
CA MET A 78 -4.40 6.75 -2.88
C MET A 78 -5.90 7.03 -2.90
N PHE A 79 -6.59 6.92 -1.76
CA PHE A 79 -8.04 7.06 -1.70
C PHE A 79 -8.45 8.41 -1.08
N ASP A 80 -9.62 8.88 -1.48
CA ASP A 80 -10.25 10.08 -0.95
C ASP A 80 -10.53 9.98 0.56
N GLU A 81 -10.56 11.10 1.28
CA GLU A 81 -10.55 11.15 2.74
C GLU A 81 -11.77 10.44 3.39
N GLU A 82 -12.93 10.48 2.73
CA GLU A 82 -14.13 9.79 3.19
C GLU A 82 -14.04 8.27 3.03
N ARG A 83 -13.35 7.79 1.98
CA ARG A 83 -13.31 6.36 1.60
C ARG A 83 -12.04 5.66 2.06
N CYS A 84 -10.98 6.40 2.37
CA CYS A 84 -9.69 5.82 2.69
C CYS A 84 -9.73 4.94 3.96
N LYS A 85 -10.43 5.39 5.01
CA LYS A 85 -10.58 4.66 6.27
C LYS A 85 -11.37 3.35 6.12
N PRO A 86 -12.58 3.32 5.53
CA PRO A 86 -13.30 2.06 5.35
C PRO A 86 -12.57 1.10 4.41
N VAL A 87 -11.97 1.58 3.31
CA VAL A 87 -11.21 0.72 2.38
C VAL A 87 -9.98 0.12 3.06
N ALA A 88 -9.20 0.92 3.80
CA ALA A 88 -8.04 0.43 4.54
C ALA A 88 -8.45 -0.60 5.60
N THR A 89 -9.56 -0.37 6.29
CA THR A 89 -10.11 -1.32 7.28
C THR A 89 -10.54 -2.62 6.63
N ILE A 90 -11.18 -2.57 5.46
CA ILE A 90 -11.57 -3.77 4.69
C ILE A 90 -10.33 -4.57 4.27
N ILE A 91 -9.31 -3.91 3.71
CA ILE A 91 -8.06 -4.57 3.29
C ILE A 91 -7.38 -5.26 4.49
N MET A 92 -7.30 -4.58 5.63
CA MET A 92 -6.75 -5.15 6.86
C MET A 92 -7.58 -6.32 7.41
N SER A 93 -8.91 -6.19 7.34
CA SER A 93 -9.83 -7.23 7.77
C SER A 93 -9.70 -8.49 6.91
N ILE A 94 -9.55 -8.34 5.59
CA ILE A 94 -9.30 -9.46 4.68
C ILE A 94 -7.97 -10.14 5.01
N ASN A 95 -6.90 -9.36 5.26
CA ASN A 95 -5.59 -9.90 5.63
C ASN A 95 -5.65 -10.71 6.93
N ASN A 96 -6.31 -10.17 7.96
CA ASN A 96 -6.46 -10.84 9.25
C ASN A 96 -7.40 -12.06 9.18
N SER A 97 -8.45 -11.98 8.36
CA SER A 97 -9.37 -13.10 8.13
C SER A 97 -8.67 -14.26 7.42
N LEU A 98 -7.85 -13.98 6.41
CA LEU A 98 -7.06 -15.00 5.72
C LEU A 98 -6.08 -15.67 6.70
N SER A 99 -5.42 -14.89 7.56
CA SER A 99 -4.53 -15.42 8.60
C SER A 99 -5.28 -16.30 9.62
N SER A 100 -6.51 -15.93 9.96
CA SER A 100 -7.37 -16.69 10.88
C SER A 100 -7.89 -18.00 10.25
N LEU A 101 -8.25 -17.98 8.96
CA LEU A 101 -8.61 -19.19 8.20
C LEU A 101 -7.44 -20.17 8.15
N MET A 102 -6.21 -19.67 8.01
CA MET A 102 -5.01 -20.51 8.07
C MET A 102 -4.84 -21.17 9.44
N ALA A 103 -5.09 -20.44 10.53
CA ALA A 103 -5.06 -21.01 11.87
C ALA A 103 -6.10 -22.13 12.05
N LEU A 104 -7.31 -21.95 11.51
CA LEU A 104 -8.36 -22.98 11.53
C LEU A 104 -7.95 -24.24 10.74
N TYR A 105 -7.32 -24.10 9.57
CA TYR A 105 -6.85 -25.23 8.79
C TYR A 105 -5.87 -26.13 9.57
N PHE A 106 -4.97 -25.54 10.37
CA PHE A 106 -4.04 -26.29 11.23
C PHE A 106 -4.75 -27.02 12.38
N ILE A 107 -5.87 -26.49 12.89
CA ILE A 107 -6.66 -27.14 13.95
C ILE A 107 -7.41 -28.36 13.39
N PHE A 108 -7.96 -28.27 12.17
CA PHE A 108 -8.81 -29.32 11.57
C PHE A 108 -8.05 -30.43 10.82
N GLY A 109 -6.73 -30.49 10.90
CA GLY A 109 -5.95 -31.65 10.44
C GLY A 109 -4.92 -31.40 9.35
N GLY A 110 -4.73 -30.15 8.91
CA GLY A 110 -3.61 -29.78 8.05
C GLY A 110 -2.28 -29.84 8.82
N ARG A 111 -1.55 -30.96 8.74
CA ARG A 111 -0.20 -31.09 9.34
C ARG A 111 0.94 -30.75 8.39
N ASP A 112 0.64 -30.46 7.13
CA ASP A 112 1.64 -30.18 6.10
C ASP A 112 2.15 -28.74 6.19
N ALA A 113 3.05 -28.49 7.15
CA ALA A 113 3.73 -27.21 7.30
C ALA A 113 4.54 -26.82 6.05
N THR A 114 5.01 -27.80 5.28
CA THR A 114 5.72 -27.62 4.01
C THR A 114 4.84 -27.00 2.93
N PHE A 115 3.59 -27.44 2.80
CA PHE A 115 2.64 -26.86 1.85
C PHE A 115 2.39 -25.36 2.16
N PHE A 116 2.27 -25.02 3.45
CA PHE A 116 2.10 -23.64 3.89
C PHE A 116 3.34 -22.77 3.65
N LEU A 117 4.53 -23.29 3.93
CA LEU A 117 5.77 -22.57 3.64
C LEU A 117 5.91 -22.30 2.14
N LEU A 118 5.61 -23.31 1.31
CA LEU A 118 5.70 -23.20 -0.13
C LEU A 118 4.66 -22.22 -0.69
N SER A 119 3.41 -22.28 -0.23
CA SER A 119 2.36 -21.35 -0.63
C SER A 119 2.70 -19.90 -0.20
N SER A 120 3.28 -19.70 0.98
CA SER A 120 3.78 -18.40 1.41
C SER A 120 4.88 -17.87 0.49
N ILE A 121 5.81 -18.71 0.03
CA ILE A 121 6.85 -18.31 -0.92
C ILE A 121 6.23 -17.91 -2.26
N PHE A 122 5.27 -18.69 -2.78
CA PHE A 122 4.57 -18.37 -4.02
C PHE A 122 3.81 -17.05 -3.95
N ILE A 123 3.04 -16.79 -2.87
CA ILE A 123 2.28 -15.55 -2.69
C ILE A 123 3.23 -14.34 -2.62
N LEU A 124 4.31 -14.46 -1.86
CA LEU A 124 5.30 -13.38 -1.75
C LEU A 124 6.05 -13.15 -3.07
N GLY A 125 6.38 -14.22 -3.81
CA GLY A 125 6.99 -14.13 -5.13
C GLY A 125 6.07 -13.49 -6.16
N TYR A 126 4.79 -13.84 -6.15
CA TYR A 126 3.76 -13.19 -6.95
C TYR A 126 3.68 -11.69 -6.62
N SER A 127 3.63 -11.34 -5.33
CA SER A 127 3.61 -9.94 -4.89
C SER A 127 4.80 -9.15 -5.44
N LEU A 128 6.01 -9.73 -5.44
CA LEU A 128 7.22 -9.10 -5.95
C LEU A 128 7.14 -8.72 -7.45
N ILE A 129 6.41 -9.50 -8.24
CA ILE A 129 6.22 -9.26 -9.68
C ILE A 129 5.22 -8.11 -9.91
N PHE A 130 4.17 -8.00 -9.09
CA PHE A 130 3.10 -7.01 -9.28
C PHE A 130 3.37 -5.64 -8.65
N ILE A 131 4.11 -5.58 -7.53
CA ILE A 131 4.43 -4.30 -6.85
C ILE A 131 5.09 -3.28 -7.79
N PRO A 132 6.03 -3.65 -8.68
CA PRO A 132 6.64 -2.72 -9.62
C PRO A 132 5.67 -2.08 -10.64
N LEU A 133 4.50 -2.68 -10.87
CA LEU A 133 3.50 -2.14 -11.81
C LEU A 133 2.66 -1.02 -11.17
N LEU A 134 2.61 -0.97 -9.84
CA LEU A 134 1.89 0.06 -9.09
C LEU A 134 2.61 1.42 -9.24
N PRO A 135 1.86 2.49 -9.50
CA PRO A 135 2.41 3.83 -9.49
C PRO A 135 2.84 4.21 -8.07
N GLU A 136 3.76 5.17 -7.94
CA GLU A 136 4.08 5.75 -6.63
C GLU A 136 2.89 6.59 -6.14
N SER A 137 2.80 6.77 -4.83
CA SER A 137 1.78 7.63 -4.23
C SER A 137 1.86 9.07 -4.76
N PRO A 138 0.73 9.66 -5.22
CA PRO A 138 0.71 11.03 -5.72
C PRO A 138 1.06 12.05 -4.64
N LYS A 139 0.66 11.82 -3.37
CA LYS A 139 0.99 12.71 -2.24
C LYS A 139 2.50 12.72 -1.97
N PHE A 140 3.16 11.57 -2.07
CA PHE A 140 4.61 11.49 -1.93
C PHE A 140 5.37 12.16 -3.09
N LEU A 141 4.90 11.99 -4.33
CA LEU A 141 5.53 12.66 -5.49
C LEU A 141 5.37 14.18 -5.41
N PHE A 142 4.24 14.65 -4.90
CA PHE A 142 3.95 16.06 -4.68
C PHE A 142 4.85 16.67 -3.60
N SER A 143 5.07 15.98 -2.46
CA SER A 143 5.99 16.47 -1.41
C SER A 143 7.44 16.56 -1.89
N LEU A 144 7.83 15.73 -2.86
CA LEU A 144 9.13 15.79 -3.55
C LEU A 144 9.22 16.87 -4.65
N LYS A 145 8.18 17.69 -4.84
CA LYS A 145 8.06 18.71 -5.92
C LYS A 145 8.20 18.13 -7.33
N LYS A 146 7.90 16.83 -7.53
CA LYS A 146 7.96 16.16 -8.83
C LYS A 146 6.62 16.26 -9.56
N TYR A 147 6.20 17.48 -9.91
CA TYR A 147 4.86 17.77 -10.46
C TYR A 147 4.51 16.98 -11.73
N ASN A 148 5.48 16.78 -12.63
CA ASN A 148 5.28 15.98 -13.85
C ASN A 148 4.94 14.52 -13.54
N ALA A 149 5.65 13.91 -12.57
CA ALA A 149 5.40 12.54 -12.16
C ALA A 149 4.04 12.44 -11.45
N THR A 150 3.72 13.40 -10.57
CA THR A 150 2.41 13.48 -9.90
C THR A 150 1.26 13.52 -10.90
N ARG A 151 1.34 14.35 -11.95
CA ARG A 151 0.33 14.40 -13.01
C ARG A 151 0.19 13.08 -13.75
N SER A 152 1.29 12.41 -14.09
CA SER A 152 1.23 11.12 -14.78
C SER A 152 0.51 10.05 -13.94
N THR A 153 0.76 10.05 -12.62
CA THR A 153 0.05 9.18 -11.68
C THR A 153 -1.43 9.55 -11.57
N LEU A 154 -1.77 10.83 -11.46
CA LEU A 154 -3.16 11.30 -11.39
C LEU A 154 -3.94 10.97 -12.67
N ILE A 155 -3.34 11.13 -13.85
CA ILE A 155 -3.95 10.74 -15.12
C ILE A 155 -4.22 9.24 -15.14
N ARG A 156 -3.26 8.41 -14.74
CA ARG A 156 -3.44 6.95 -14.68
C ARG A 156 -4.56 6.55 -13.71
N ILE A 157 -4.66 7.23 -12.57
CA ILE A 157 -5.75 7.03 -11.60
C ILE A 157 -7.09 7.46 -12.22
N ALA A 158 -7.14 8.61 -12.90
CA ALA A 158 -8.34 9.13 -13.55
C ALA A 158 -8.83 8.22 -14.69
N GLU A 159 -7.90 7.66 -15.49
CA GLU A 159 -8.20 6.66 -16.52
C GLU A 159 -8.82 5.39 -15.92
N ILE A 160 -8.29 4.88 -14.81
CA ILE A 160 -8.84 3.72 -14.09
C ILE A 160 -10.25 4.02 -13.57
N ASN A 161 -10.48 5.25 -13.11
CA ASN A 161 -11.77 5.68 -12.56
C ASN A 161 -12.77 6.17 -13.64
N GLY A 162 -12.37 6.21 -14.91
CA GLY A 162 -13.20 6.72 -16.01
C GLY A 162 -13.48 8.23 -15.96
N VAL A 163 -12.71 8.98 -15.17
CA VAL A 163 -12.87 10.44 -15.01
C VAL A 163 -11.89 11.17 -15.94
N LYS A 164 -12.33 12.25 -16.59
CA LYS A 164 -11.44 13.11 -17.38
C LYS A 164 -10.64 14.00 -16.44
N TYR A 165 -9.30 13.85 -16.43
CA TYR A 165 -8.41 14.74 -15.69
C TYR A 165 -7.90 15.87 -16.59
N GLU A 166 -8.29 17.10 -16.29
CA GLU A 166 -7.76 18.29 -16.95
C GLU A 166 -6.43 18.70 -16.33
N LYS A 167 -5.40 18.90 -17.16
CA LYS A 167 -4.03 19.22 -16.71
C LYS A 167 -3.93 20.67 -16.24
N LEU A 168 -4.52 20.99 -15.09
CA LEU A 168 -4.37 22.29 -14.46
C LEU A 168 -3.01 22.40 -13.76
N PRO A 169 -2.30 23.54 -13.83
CA PRO A 169 -1.07 23.73 -13.08
C PRO A 169 -1.33 23.84 -11.59
N PHE A 170 -0.49 23.17 -10.80
CA PHE A 170 -0.58 23.26 -9.33
C PHE A 170 -0.23 24.69 -8.91
N GLN A 171 -0.94 25.22 -7.92
CA GLN A 171 -0.70 26.59 -7.44
C GLN A 171 0.73 26.73 -6.90
N GLU A 172 1.28 25.74 -6.19
CA GLU A 172 2.68 25.78 -5.74
C GLU A 172 3.69 25.69 -6.90
N GLU A 173 3.32 25.08 -8.04
CA GLU A 173 4.14 25.05 -9.26
C GLU A 173 4.18 26.44 -9.92
N LEU A 174 3.05 27.17 -9.91
CA LEU A 174 2.98 28.57 -10.36
C LEU A 174 3.79 29.50 -9.46
N GLU A 175 3.75 29.29 -8.15
CA GLU A 175 4.53 30.07 -7.18
C GLU A 175 6.03 29.80 -7.31
N LEU A 176 6.45 28.54 -7.47
CA LEU A 176 7.85 28.16 -7.70
C LEU A 176 8.45 28.73 -8.99
N HIS A 177 7.63 28.87 -10.03
CA HIS A 177 8.04 29.45 -11.32
C HIS A 177 7.83 30.98 -11.41
N GLY A 178 7.39 31.64 -10.33
CA GLY A 178 7.18 33.10 -10.31
C GLY A 178 6.04 33.58 -11.22
N LEU A 179 5.10 32.70 -11.57
CA LEU A 179 3.95 32.95 -12.45
C LEU A 179 2.64 33.21 -11.69
N ALA A 180 2.71 33.36 -10.37
CA ALA A 180 1.56 33.54 -9.47
C ALA A 180 0.65 34.75 -9.80
N GLY A 181 1.09 35.67 -10.66
CA GLY A 181 0.31 36.85 -11.06
C GLY A 181 -0.61 36.69 -12.27
N PHE A 182 -0.67 35.54 -12.96
CA PHE A 182 -1.32 35.49 -14.30
C PHE A 182 -2.60 34.64 -14.41
N LYS A 183 -3.05 33.91 -13.38
CA LYS A 183 -4.20 32.97 -13.53
C LYS A 183 -5.20 32.90 -12.36
N ALA A 184 -5.27 33.93 -11.52
CA ALA A 184 -6.23 33.96 -10.42
C ALA A 184 -7.70 34.19 -10.85
N GLU A 185 -8.00 34.50 -12.11
CA GLU A 185 -9.34 34.92 -12.54
C GLU A 185 -10.13 33.95 -13.44
N GLU A 186 -9.59 32.79 -13.86
CA GLU A 186 -10.32 31.91 -14.77
C GLU A 186 -10.39 30.44 -14.30
N HIS A 187 -11.62 30.06 -13.93
CA HIS A 187 -12.20 28.72 -13.88
C HIS A 187 -12.18 27.93 -12.55
N LEU A 188 -13.13 28.30 -11.70
CA LEU A 188 -13.85 27.36 -10.82
C LEU A 188 -15.22 27.09 -11.48
N GLN A 189 -15.32 26.01 -12.24
CA GLN A 189 -16.61 25.39 -12.59
C GLN A 189 -16.56 23.91 -12.19
N VAL A 190 -17.08 23.62 -11.01
CA VAL A 190 -17.50 22.26 -10.64
C VAL A 190 -18.89 22.07 -11.25
N ILE A 191 -19.00 21.22 -12.26
CA ILE A 191 -20.31 20.76 -12.75
C ILE A 191 -20.72 19.59 -11.86
N GLU A 192 -21.62 19.83 -10.91
CA GLU A 192 -22.42 18.78 -10.28
C GLU A 192 -23.64 18.48 -11.16
N GLU A 193 -23.72 17.24 -11.66
CA GLU A 193 -24.96 16.47 -11.94
C GLU A 193 -24.50 15.06 -12.38
N LYS A 194 -24.99 13.95 -11.82
CA LYS A 194 -26.41 13.61 -11.64
C LYS A 194 -26.65 12.62 -10.49
N ASP A 195 -27.77 12.83 -9.83
CA ASP A 195 -28.51 11.90 -8.96
C ASP A 195 -28.92 10.59 -9.68
N GLY A 196 -29.01 9.52 -8.91
CA GLY A 196 -30.06 8.50 -9.09
C GLY A 196 -29.61 7.05 -9.30
N GLU A 197 -29.93 6.22 -8.29
CA GLU A 197 -30.24 4.78 -8.33
C GLU A 197 -29.16 3.69 -8.08
N SER A 198 -29.46 2.93 -7.02
CA SER A 198 -29.06 1.55 -6.69
C SER A 198 -27.62 1.28 -6.23
N LYS A 199 -27.48 1.30 -4.89
CA LYS A 199 -26.28 0.93 -4.12
C LYS A 199 -25.85 -0.51 -4.43
N SER A 200 -24.79 -0.66 -5.22
CA SER A 200 -24.10 -1.93 -5.43
C SER A 200 -22.64 -1.82 -4.99
N PHE A 201 -22.15 -2.86 -4.31
CA PHE A 201 -20.82 -2.98 -3.68
C PHE A 201 -19.64 -2.66 -4.61
N LEU A 202 -19.87 -2.70 -5.93
CA LEU A 202 -18.90 -2.40 -6.98
C LEU A 202 -18.67 -0.89 -7.19
N GLU A 203 -19.58 -0.01 -6.74
CA GLU A 203 -19.41 1.45 -6.84
C GLU A 203 -18.43 2.05 -5.81
N LEU A 204 -18.03 1.24 -4.81
CA LEU A 204 -17.03 1.63 -3.84
C LEU A 204 -15.67 1.90 -4.51
N PHE A 205 -15.43 1.25 -5.66
CA PHE A 205 -14.19 1.34 -6.43
C PHE A 205 -14.22 2.41 -7.54
N THR A 206 -15.38 2.94 -7.95
CA THR A 206 -15.51 3.75 -9.18
C THR A 206 -15.69 5.25 -8.98
N ASN A 207 -16.11 5.73 -7.81
CA ASN A 207 -16.34 7.16 -7.60
C ASN A 207 -15.19 7.83 -6.83
N PHE A 208 -14.25 8.39 -7.61
CA PHE A 208 -13.10 9.15 -7.15
C PHE A 208 -13.36 10.65 -7.35
N LYS A 209 -13.79 11.35 -6.29
CA LYS A 209 -13.78 12.82 -6.30
C LYS A 209 -12.32 13.27 -6.17
N LEU A 210 -11.87 14.08 -7.14
CA LEU A 210 -10.53 14.67 -7.15
C LEU A 210 -10.40 15.63 -5.96
N PHE A 211 -9.39 15.38 -5.12
CA PHE A 211 -8.98 16.15 -3.94
C PHE A 211 -9.08 17.68 -4.15
N THR A 212 -10.07 18.32 -3.53
CA THR A 212 -10.23 19.79 -3.54
C THR A 212 -9.87 20.49 -2.23
N ASN A 213 -9.54 19.77 -1.16
CA ASN A 213 -9.17 20.40 0.10
C ASN A 213 -7.91 19.76 0.69
N MET A 214 -6.77 20.45 0.53
CA MET A 214 -5.54 20.17 1.27
C MET A 214 -5.45 21.15 2.43
N CYS A 215 -5.49 20.64 3.66
CA CYS A 215 -4.93 21.28 4.86
C CYS A 215 -3.64 20.55 5.24
#